data_AF-A0A358SNA8-F1
#
_entry.id   AF-A0A358SNA8-F1
#
_cell.length_a   1.000
_cell.length_b   1.000
_cell.length_c   1.000
_cell.angle_alpha   90.00
_cell.angle_beta   90.00
_cell.angle_gamma   90.00
#
_symmetry.space_group_name_H-M   'P 1'
#
loop_
_entity.id
_entity.type
_entity.pdbx_description
1 polymer ?
#
loop_
_entity_poly.entity_id
_entity_poly.type
_entity_poly.pdbx_seq_one_letter_code
_entity_poly.pdbx_strand_id
1 'polypeptide(L)'
;MLLRDEPGPVGDERWDALLAALAEHLAARLDLAPPPWAESRVLQRPWFPAELHIQRAEALVWAPAAFRKHGVYLSARDLDAA
;
A
#
# COMPACT_ATOMS: atom_id res chain seq x y z
N MET A 1 6.83 6.74 18.03
CA MET A 1 7.07 5.58 17.16
C MET A 1 5.73 5.12 16.58
N LEU A 2 5.23 5.85 15.58
CA LEU A 2 3.82 5.83 15.16
C LEU A 2 3.45 4.59 14.33
N LEU A 3 4.43 3.91 13.73
CA LEU A 3 4.23 2.76 12.84
C LEU A 3 4.15 1.41 13.57
N ARG A 4 4.41 1.37 14.88
CA ARG A 4 4.40 0.11 15.65
C ARG A 4 3.00 -0.33 16.06
N ASP A 5 2.11 0.61 16.28
CA ASP A 5 0.74 0.33 16.71
C ASP A 5 -0.10 0.06 15.46
N GLU A 6 -0.75 -1.09 15.40
CA GLU A 6 -1.67 -1.40 14.31
C GLU A 6 -2.87 -0.45 14.41
N PRO A 7 -3.17 0.35 13.36
CA PRO A 7 -4.38 1.15 13.37
C PRO A 7 -5.59 0.21 13.47
N GLY A 8 -6.60 0.58 14.26
CA GLY A 8 -7.83 -0.19 14.35
C GLY A 8 -8.39 -0.48 12.95
N PRO A 9 -8.81 -1.72 12.65
CA PRO A 9 -9.19 -2.11 11.31
C PRO A 9 -10.33 -1.22 10.81
N VAL A 10 -10.19 -0.69 9.60
CA VAL A 10 -11.24 0.15 8.96
C VAL A 10 -12.48 -0.71 8.61
N GLY A 11 -12.35 -2.03 8.68
CA GLY A 11 -13.41 -3.02 8.41
C GLY A 11 -13.40 -3.53 6.97
N ASP A 12 -12.45 -3.08 6.15
CA ASP A 12 -12.28 -3.47 4.75
C ASP A 12 -10.80 -3.77 4.47
N GLU A 13 -10.52 -5.04 4.16
CA GLU A 13 -9.18 -5.59 3.94
C GLU A 13 -8.35 -4.82 2.90
N ARG A 14 -9.01 -4.14 1.96
CA ARG A 14 -8.37 -3.35 0.91
C ARG A 14 -7.64 -2.13 1.48
N TRP A 15 -8.27 -1.46 2.43
CA TRP A 15 -7.69 -0.28 3.09
C TRP A 15 -6.58 -0.69 4.05
N ASP A 16 -6.74 -1.81 4.75
CA ASP A 16 -5.71 -2.35 5.62
C ASP A 16 -4.44 -2.74 4.83
N ALA A 17 -4.60 -3.33 3.64
CA ALA A 17 -3.48 -3.63 2.74
C ALA A 17 -2.81 -2.39 2.15
N LEU A 18 -3.57 -1.32 1.88
CA LEU A 18 -3.01 -0.03 1.46
C LEU A 18 -2.18 0.60 2.57
N LEU A 19 -2.68 0.59 3.81
CA LEU A 19 -1.95 1.10 4.97
C LEU A 19 -0.67 0.30 5.22
N ALA A 20 -0.73 -1.02 5.09
CA ALA A 20 0.44 -1.90 5.18
C ALA A 20 1.49 -1.58 4.11
N ALA A 21 1.06 -1.43 2.86
CA ALA A 21 1.95 -1.05 1.76
C ALA A 21 2.61 0.31 1.97
N LEU A 22 1.86 1.28 2.48
CA LEU A 22 2.38 2.60 2.80
C LEU A 22 3.40 2.54 3.95
N ALA A 23 3.10 1.78 5.00
CA ALA A 23 3.98 1.60 6.15
C ALA A 23 5.31 0.94 5.74
N GLU A 24 5.25 -0.12 4.91
CA GLU A 24 6.44 -0.77 4.36
C GLU A 24 7.23 0.16 3.43
N HIS A 25 6.54 0.91 2.56
CA HIS A 25 7.20 1.88 1.68
C HIS A 25 7.92 2.99 2.44
N LEU A 26 7.29 3.56 3.46
CA LEU A 26 7.89 4.59 4.31
C LEU A 26 9.03 4.04 5.17
N ALA A 27 8.87 2.84 5.74
CA ALA A 27 9.93 2.18 6.48
C ALA A 27 11.17 1.97 5.60
N ALA A 28 11.00 1.46 4.38
CA ALA A 28 12.09 1.30 3.42
C ALA A 28 12.76 2.64 3.05
N ARG A 29 12.00 3.72 2.89
CA ARG A 29 12.56 5.07 2.64
C ARG A 29 13.36 5.63 3.82
N LEU A 30 13.05 5.21 5.03
CA LEU A 30 13.71 5.63 6.27
C LEU A 30 14.81 4.65 6.72
N ASP A 31 15.13 3.64 5.90
CA ASP A 31 16.07 2.54 6.24
C ASP A 31 15.67 1.79 7.54
N LEU A 32 14.36 1.65 7.75
CA LEU A 32 13.76 0.95 8.89
C LEU A 32 13.17 -0.39 8.45
N ALA A 33 13.15 -1.35 9.39
CA ALA A 33 12.45 -2.60 9.18
C ALA A 33 10.93 -2.37 9.03
N PRO A 34 10.25 -3.06 8.10
CA PRO A 34 8.80 -2.98 7.97
C PRO A 34 8.12 -3.46 9.25
N PRO A 35 6.96 -2.89 9.61
CA PRO A 35 6.26 -3.32 10.81
C PRO A 35 5.64 -4.73 10.62
N PRO A 36 5.70 -5.63 11.63
CA PRO A 36 5.24 -7.02 11.51
C PRO A 36 3.77 -7.16 11.14
N TRP A 37 2.92 -6.22 11.57
CA TRP A 37 1.49 -6.24 11.25
C TRP A 37 1.26 -6.02 9.74
N ALA A 38 2.09 -5.19 9.09
CA ALA A 38 1.97 -4.90 7.67
C ALA A 38 2.26 -6.13 6.81
N GLU A 39 3.26 -6.94 7.20
CA GLU A 39 3.64 -8.16 6.45
C GLU A 39 2.47 -9.14 6.26
N SER A 40 1.53 -9.17 7.21
CA SER A 40 0.37 -10.08 7.18
C SER A 40 -0.80 -9.58 6.33
N ARG A 41 -0.78 -8.32 5.88
CA ARG A 41 -1.89 -7.66 5.19
C ARG A 41 -1.65 -7.66 3.68
N VAL A 42 -1.82 -8.82 3.05
CA VAL A 42 -1.65 -9.01 1.61
C VAL A 42 -2.98 -9.41 0.98
N LEU A 43 -3.42 -8.66 -0.03
CA LEU A 43 -4.64 -8.99 -0.76
C LEU A 43 -4.43 -10.20 -1.67
N GLN A 44 -5.41 -11.10 -1.67
CA GLN A 44 -5.44 -12.25 -2.58
C GLN A 44 -5.82 -11.84 -4.02
N ARG A 45 -6.54 -10.72 -4.16
CA ARG A 45 -6.96 -10.18 -5.46
C ARG A 45 -6.35 -8.79 -5.65
N PRO A 46 -5.77 -8.50 -6.82
CA PRO A 46 -5.18 -7.19 -7.08
C PRO A 46 -6.26 -6.12 -7.00
N TRP A 47 -6.02 -5.12 -6.16
CA TRP A 47 -6.94 -4.00 -5.98
C TRP A 47 -6.37 -2.72 -6.61
N PHE A 48 -7.26 -2.03 -7.31
CA PHE A 48 -6.98 -0.78 -8.02
C PHE A 48 -7.94 0.29 -7.49
N PRO A 49 -7.46 1.21 -6.63
CA PRO A 49 -8.28 2.31 -6.13
C PRO A 49 -8.71 3.27 -7.25
N ALA A 50 -7.91 3.34 -8.33
CA ALA A 50 -8.20 4.21 -9.46
C ALA A 50 -9.47 3.78 -10.24
N GLU A 51 -10.33 4.76 -10.50
CA GLU A 51 -11.60 4.54 -11.23
C GLU A 51 -11.39 4.45 -12.75
N LEU A 52 -10.39 5.16 -13.32
CA LEU A 52 -10.13 5.13 -14.77
C LEU A 52 -9.14 4.04 -15.17
N HIS A 53 -9.43 3.34 -16.27
CA HIS A 53 -8.61 2.25 -16.80
C HIS A 53 -7.17 2.66 -17.17
N ILE A 54 -6.96 3.88 -17.70
CA ILE A 54 -5.62 4.42 -18.02
C ILE A 54 -4.78 4.54 -16.75
N GLN A 55 -5.37 5.03 -15.66
CA GLN A 55 -4.69 5.18 -14.37
C GLN A 55 -4.35 3.81 -13.75
N ARG A 56 -5.16 2.78 -13.99
CA ARG A 56 -4.83 1.39 -13.59
C ARG A 56 -3.63 0.82 -14.33
N ALA A 57 -3.51 1.11 -15.63
CA ALA A 57 -2.37 0.68 -16.43
C ALA A 57 -1.08 1.38 -15.97
N GLU A 58 -1.13 2.69 -15.69
CA GLU A 58 0.01 3.42 -15.11
C GLU A 58 0.38 2.89 -13.72
N ALA A 59 -0.60 2.59 -12.87
CA ALA A 59 -0.36 2.00 -11.55
C ALA A 59 0.34 0.63 -11.62
N LEU A 60 0.04 -0.20 -12.62
CA LEU A 60 0.76 -1.46 -12.85
C LEU A 60 2.24 -1.25 -13.15
N VAL A 61 2.57 -0.20 -13.92
CA VAL A 61 3.94 0.09 -14.33
C VAL A 61 4.73 0.78 -13.21
N TRP A 62 4.10 1.72 -12.50
CA TRP A 62 4.78 2.63 -11.59
C TRP A 62 4.56 2.36 -10.10
N ALA A 63 3.70 1.40 -9.71
CA ALA A 63 3.49 1.09 -8.30
C ALA A 63 4.82 0.72 -7.61
N PRO A 64 5.13 1.28 -6.42
CA PRO A 64 6.30 0.89 -5.66
C PRO A 64 6.25 -0.60 -5.30
N ALA A 65 7.43 -1.22 -5.11
CA ALA A 65 7.53 -2.66 -4.86
C ALA A 65 6.72 -3.13 -3.65
N ALA A 66 6.69 -2.34 -2.56
CA ALA A 66 5.88 -2.61 -1.38
C ALA A 66 4.38 -2.72 -1.73
N PHE A 67 3.84 -1.76 -2.49
CA PHE A 67 2.42 -1.79 -2.91
C PHE A 67 2.09 -3.03 -3.74
N ARG A 68 2.96 -3.39 -4.69
CA ARG A 68 2.80 -4.63 -5.47
C ARG A 68 2.80 -5.89 -4.60
N LYS A 69 3.67 -5.97 -3.59
CA LYS A 69 3.74 -7.07 -2.63
C LYS A 69 2.43 -7.24 -1.85
N HIS A 70 1.75 -6.15 -1.50
CA HIS A 70 0.46 -6.18 -0.80
C HIS A 70 -0.77 -6.33 -1.72
N GLY A 71 -0.56 -6.46 -3.03
CA GLY A 71 -1.65 -6.58 -4.00
C GLY A 71 -2.38 -5.26 -4.28
N VAL A 72 -1.77 -4.12 -3.93
CA VAL A 72 -2.31 -2.79 -4.12
C VAL A 72 -1.62 -2.11 -5.29
N TYR A 73 -2.39 -1.65 -6.26
CA TYR A 73 -1.88 -1.03 -7.48
C TYR A 73 -2.43 0.39 -7.58
N LEU A 74 -1.66 1.33 -7.03
CA LEU A 74 -1.92 2.76 -7.03
C LEU A 74 -0.75 3.47 -7.73
N SER A 75 -1.05 4.54 -8.48
CA SER A 75 -0.01 5.29 -9.17
C SER A 75 0.74 6.17 -8.16
N ALA A 76 2.07 6.29 -8.28
CA ALA A 76 2.86 7.14 -7.37
C ALA A 76 2.44 8.61 -7.39
N ARG A 77 1.76 9.05 -8.47
CA ARG A 77 1.21 10.42 -8.60
C ARG A 77 -0.02 10.67 -7.73
N ASP A 78 -0.85 9.65 -7.50
CA ASP A 78 -1.98 9.74 -6.57
C ASP A 78 -1.51 9.82 -5.11
N LEU A 79 -0.34 9.25 -4.80
CA LEU A 79 0.23 9.24 -3.46
C LEU A 79 0.86 10.59 -3.06
N ASP A 80 1.38 11.35 -4.03
CA ASP A 80 2.05 12.65 -3.81
C ASP A 80 1.06 13.83 -3.74
N ALA A 81 -0.18 13.63 -4.21
CA ALA A 81 -1.22 14.66 -4.26
C ALA A 81 -2.10 14.74 -2.99
N ALA A 82 -1.82 13.92 -1.97
CA ALA A 82 -2.60 13.82 -0.72
C ALA A 82 -1.99 14.61 0.45
#